data_AF-A0A0D3LBV1-F1
#
_entry.id   AF-A0A0D3LBV1-F1
#
_cell.length_a   1.000
_cell.length_b   1.000
_cell.length_c   1.000
_cell.angle_alpha   90.00
_cell.angle_beta   90.00
_cell.angle_gamma   90.00
#
_symmetry.space_group_name_H-M   'P 1'
#
loop_
_entity.id
_entity.type
_entity.pdbx_description
1 polymer ?
#
loop_
_entity_poly.entity_id
_entity_poly.type
_entity_poly.pdbx_seq_one_letter_code
_entity_poly.pdbx_strand_id
1 'polypeptide(L)'
;MNYRSIRIPFLLITFFICSCRTERDDEEMEVLNDSFLEMIGTDYYLMPFPVPPFKPFHPDSLDEPINMMGDDSISFANYIAEYNAQQLEEYENFDWDKYRKDSLAYEEFIRNRPVDTARLVVILHDSLIAHPKTNLLKRILTESGFRDNFYVDLSWRDLALKLVDSIHVARALPIHEITASGKYILAYENEYQPSKRDRIVGFVRFSRVAFSKDGDKACFVFSFVCGGECGFGSMVFGERLNNKWKIVGQRELWIS
;
A
#
# COMPACT_ATOMS: atom_id res chain seq x y z
N MET A 1 35.31 64.86 37.07
CA MET A 1 34.21 64.22 36.31
C MET A 1 34.72 62.89 35.79
N ASN A 2 34.44 61.78 36.47
CA ASN A 2 34.89 60.43 36.10
C ASN A 2 33.66 59.59 35.71
N TYR A 3 33.49 59.35 34.42
CA TYR A 3 32.47 58.44 33.91
C TYR A 3 32.94 56.99 34.08
N ARG A 4 32.28 56.23 34.96
CA ARG A 4 32.46 54.78 35.09
C ARG A 4 31.64 54.07 34.01
N SER A 5 32.34 53.44 33.08
CA SER A 5 31.80 52.51 32.08
C SER A 5 31.20 51.29 32.79
N ILE A 6 29.87 51.16 32.72
CA ILE A 6 29.15 49.95 33.13
C ILE A 6 29.20 48.99 31.94
N ARG A 7 29.98 47.91 32.06
CA ARG A 7 29.98 46.80 31.11
C ARG A 7 28.81 45.88 31.48
N ILE A 8 27.72 45.95 30.72
CA ILE A 8 26.62 44.99 30.79
C ILE A 8 27.09 43.72 30.05
N PRO A 9 27.20 42.56 30.71
CA PRO A 9 27.53 41.32 30.02
C PRO A 9 26.31 40.87 29.21
N PHE A 10 26.47 40.79 27.89
CA PHE A 10 25.51 40.17 26.99
C PHE A 10 25.46 38.67 27.31
N LEU A 11 24.44 38.26 28.06
CA LEU A 11 24.18 36.86 28.37
C LEU A 11 23.48 36.25 27.15
N LEU A 12 24.28 35.64 26.27
CA LEU A 12 23.82 34.86 25.12
C LEU A 12 23.08 33.61 25.64
N ILE A 13 21.78 33.73 25.86
CA ILE A 13 20.88 32.59 26.09
C ILE A 13 20.72 31.87 24.75
N THR A 14 21.59 30.90 24.50
CA THR A 14 21.41 29.92 23.44
C THR A 14 20.29 28.98 23.88
N PHE A 15 19.08 29.21 23.38
CA PHE A 15 18.00 28.24 23.45
C PHE A 15 18.42 27.01 22.62
N PHE A 16 19.03 26.04 23.29
CA PHE A 16 19.12 24.67 22.78
C PHE A 16 17.69 24.14 22.74
N ILE A 17 17.04 24.32 21.59
CA ILE A 17 15.81 23.59 21.28
C ILE A 17 16.25 22.15 21.01
N CYS A 18 16.50 21.39 22.09
CA CYS A 18 16.53 19.94 22.00
C CYS A 18 15.15 19.51 21.53
N SER A 19 15.05 19.19 20.25
CA SER A 19 13.90 18.47 19.71
C SER A 19 13.72 17.22 20.57
N CYS A 20 12.65 17.18 21.37
CA CYS A 20 12.31 16.02 22.20
C CYS A 20 11.88 14.87 21.27
N ARG A 21 12.85 14.20 20.67
CA ARG A 21 12.66 12.93 19.97
C ARG A 21 12.45 11.84 21.01
N THR A 22 11.38 11.07 20.86
CA THR A 22 11.07 9.97 21.78
C THR A 22 11.58 8.65 21.23
N GLU A 23 11.92 7.70 22.09
CA GLU A 23 12.30 6.33 21.70
C GLU A 23 11.24 5.67 20.79
N ARG A 24 9.97 6.00 21.01
CA ARG A 24 8.86 5.53 20.16
C ARG A 24 8.92 6.08 18.73
N ASP A 25 9.46 7.28 18.53
CA ASP A 25 9.61 7.85 17.19
C ASP A 25 10.65 7.08 16.38
N ASP A 26 11.69 6.56 17.05
CA ASP A 26 12.70 5.69 16.44
C ASP A 26 12.09 4.33 16.06
N GLU A 27 11.31 3.73 16.94
CA GLU A 27 10.63 2.45 16.66
C GLU A 27 9.65 2.53 15.48
N GLU A 28 8.90 3.64 15.36
CA GLU A 28 8.02 3.85 14.19
C GLU A 28 8.83 3.85 12.90
N MET A 29 9.99 4.52 12.89
CA MET A 29 10.85 4.57 11.70
C MET A 29 11.47 3.22 11.38
N GLU A 30 11.80 2.40 12.39
CA GLU A 30 12.26 1.03 12.17
C GLU A 30 11.18 0.17 11.50
N VAL A 31 9.94 0.20 11.99
CA VAL A 31 8.81 -0.52 11.38
C VAL A 31 8.65 -0.11 9.92
N LEU A 32 8.64 1.20 9.64
CA LEU A 32 8.46 1.71 8.29
C LEU A 32 9.61 1.28 7.38
N ASN A 33 10.87 1.40 7.83
CA ASN A 33 12.02 0.96 7.05
C ASN A 33 11.95 -0.53 6.70
N ASP A 34 11.71 -1.38 7.69
CA ASP A 34 11.71 -2.83 7.46
C ASP A 34 10.54 -3.31 6.58
N SER A 35 9.42 -2.58 6.57
CA SER A 35 8.22 -2.95 5.80
C SER A 35 8.05 -2.19 4.47
N PHE A 36 8.80 -1.10 4.23
CA PHE A 36 8.53 -0.17 3.13
C PHE A 36 8.48 -0.86 1.76
N LEU A 37 9.51 -1.64 1.41
CA LEU A 37 9.58 -2.32 0.11
C LEU A 37 8.54 -3.42 -0.05
N GLU A 38 8.17 -4.09 1.04
CA GLU A 38 7.13 -5.12 1.02
C GLU A 38 5.76 -4.49 0.72
N MET A 39 5.47 -3.32 1.29
CA MET A 39 4.21 -2.62 1.07
C MET A 39 4.10 -1.95 -0.30
N ILE A 40 5.19 -1.40 -0.82
CA ILE A 40 5.21 -0.73 -2.14
C ILE A 40 5.41 -1.75 -3.27
N GLY A 41 6.11 -2.85 -3.01
CA GLY A 41 6.62 -3.76 -4.03
C GLY A 41 7.82 -3.16 -4.79
N THR A 42 8.69 -4.01 -5.34
CA THR A 42 9.93 -3.56 -6.02
C THR A 42 9.93 -3.82 -7.52
N ASP A 43 9.19 -4.82 -7.99
CA ASP A 43 9.48 -5.43 -9.29
C ASP A 43 8.49 -5.02 -10.39
N TYR A 44 7.21 -4.84 -10.05
CA TYR A 44 6.15 -4.53 -11.01
C TYR A 44 6.31 -3.16 -11.67
N TYR A 45 6.89 -2.19 -10.97
CA TYR A 45 7.01 -0.81 -11.48
C TYR A 45 8.20 -0.60 -12.40
N LEU A 46 9.23 -1.44 -12.31
CA LEU A 46 10.37 -1.41 -13.23
C LEU A 46 9.99 -1.92 -14.63
N MET A 47 8.85 -2.61 -14.77
CA MET A 47 8.42 -3.23 -16.02
C MET A 47 6.89 -3.19 -16.15
N PRO A 48 6.26 -2.07 -16.56
CA PRO A 48 4.82 -2.08 -16.82
C PRO A 48 4.56 -3.02 -17.98
N PHE A 49 4.06 -4.23 -17.73
CA PHE A 49 3.82 -5.18 -18.81
C PHE A 49 2.80 -4.56 -19.78
N PRO A 50 3.08 -4.50 -21.10
CA PRO A 50 2.02 -4.23 -22.05
C PRO A 50 0.84 -5.18 -21.79
N VAL A 51 -0.38 -4.74 -22.06
CA VAL A 51 -1.54 -5.63 -21.97
C VAL A 51 -1.37 -6.72 -23.03
N PRO A 52 -1.38 -8.01 -22.66
CA PRO A 52 -1.32 -9.08 -23.66
C PRO A 52 -2.52 -8.97 -24.59
N PRO A 53 -2.39 -9.40 -25.87
CA PRO A 53 -3.54 -9.49 -26.76
C PRO A 53 -4.66 -10.29 -26.10
N PHE A 54 -5.88 -9.76 -26.18
CA PHE A 54 -7.07 -10.42 -25.66
C PHE A 54 -7.44 -11.62 -26.55
N LYS A 55 -7.93 -12.70 -25.95
CA LYS A 55 -8.68 -13.76 -26.63
C LYS A 55 -9.94 -14.09 -25.82
N PRO A 56 -11.07 -14.39 -26.48
CA PRO A 56 -12.26 -14.86 -25.79
C PRO A 56 -12.04 -16.27 -25.22
N PHE A 57 -12.83 -16.62 -24.22
CA PHE A 57 -12.84 -17.97 -23.63
C PHE A 57 -13.77 -18.86 -24.43
N HIS A 58 -13.36 -20.11 -24.68
CA HIS A 58 -14.30 -21.11 -25.19
C HIS A 58 -15.19 -21.57 -24.01
N PRO A 59 -16.52 -21.73 -24.19
CA PRO A 59 -17.41 -22.14 -23.10
C PRO A 59 -17.01 -23.49 -22.47
N ASP A 60 -16.46 -24.42 -23.27
CA ASP A 60 -15.97 -25.72 -22.79
C ASP A 60 -14.61 -25.67 -22.07
N SER A 61 -13.95 -24.51 -21.98
CA SER A 61 -12.66 -24.35 -21.26
C SER A 61 -12.82 -24.04 -19.77
N LEU A 62 -14.04 -23.96 -19.27
CA LEU A 62 -14.30 -23.81 -17.84
C LEU A 62 -14.27 -25.21 -17.20
N ASP A 63 -13.22 -25.51 -16.44
CA ASP A 63 -13.06 -26.80 -15.74
C ASP A 63 -14.18 -27.05 -14.69
N GLU A 64 -14.93 -26.02 -14.32
CA GLU A 64 -16.13 -26.15 -13.49
C GLU A 64 -17.28 -25.28 -14.02
N PRO A 65 -18.53 -25.79 -14.07
CA PRO A 65 -19.69 -24.94 -14.35
C PRO A 65 -19.79 -23.86 -13.28
N ILE A 66 -20.04 -22.62 -13.69
CA ILE A 66 -20.22 -21.47 -12.80
C ILE A 66 -21.38 -21.79 -11.84
N ASN A 67 -21.06 -22.24 -10.64
CA ASN A 67 -22.01 -22.57 -9.58
C ASN A 67 -22.42 -21.27 -8.87
N MET A 68 -23.20 -20.43 -9.54
CA MET A 68 -23.86 -19.30 -8.90
C MET A 68 -25.06 -19.82 -8.11
N MET A 69 -24.90 -19.91 -6.78
CA MET A 69 -25.96 -20.30 -5.85
C MET A 69 -27.19 -19.37 -5.98
N GLY A 70 -28.33 -19.91 -6.41
CA GLY A 70 -29.61 -19.19 -6.44
C GLY A 70 -30.71 -20.02 -7.06
N ASP A 71 -31.60 -20.51 -6.20
CA ASP A 71 -32.78 -21.36 -6.43
C ASP A 71 -33.76 -20.81 -7.50
N ASP A 72 -33.55 -21.18 -8.78
CA ASP A 72 -34.62 -21.42 -9.77
C ASP A 72 -34.04 -22.15 -11.01
N SER A 73 -33.95 -23.49 -10.93
CA SER A 73 -33.12 -24.33 -11.81
C SER A 73 -33.38 -24.21 -13.32
N ILE A 74 -34.62 -23.94 -13.75
CA ILE A 74 -34.97 -23.86 -15.18
C ILE A 74 -34.58 -22.51 -15.77
N SER A 75 -34.81 -21.41 -15.04
CA SER A 75 -34.43 -20.06 -15.47
C SER A 75 -32.92 -19.93 -15.58
N PHE A 76 -32.19 -20.49 -14.62
CA PHE A 76 -30.74 -20.49 -14.61
C PHE A 76 -30.15 -21.36 -15.73
N ALA A 77 -30.71 -22.55 -16.00
CA ALA A 77 -30.24 -23.40 -17.09
C ALA A 77 -30.38 -22.71 -18.47
N ASN A 78 -31.48 -22.00 -18.70
CA ASN A 78 -31.67 -21.22 -19.92
C ASN A 78 -30.68 -20.05 -20.01
N TYR A 79 -30.46 -19.33 -18.91
CA TYR A 79 -29.47 -18.25 -18.85
C TYR A 79 -28.05 -18.75 -19.17
N ILE A 80 -27.63 -19.87 -18.59
CA ILE A 80 -26.31 -20.46 -18.87
C ILE A 80 -26.21 -20.91 -20.33
N ALA A 81 -27.26 -21.51 -20.89
CA ALA A 81 -27.28 -21.90 -22.30
C ALA A 81 -27.16 -20.69 -23.23
N GLU A 82 -27.89 -19.61 -22.95
CA GLU A 82 -27.81 -18.35 -23.71
C GLU A 82 -26.43 -17.70 -23.58
N TYR A 83 -25.87 -17.65 -22.38
CA TYR A 83 -24.53 -17.11 -22.13
C TYR A 83 -23.45 -17.92 -22.86
N ASN A 84 -23.50 -19.25 -22.78
CA ASN A 84 -22.55 -20.11 -23.48
C ASN A 84 -22.67 -19.98 -25.00
N ALA A 85 -23.89 -19.83 -25.53
CA ALA A 85 -24.09 -19.60 -26.96
C ALA A 85 -23.47 -18.25 -27.40
N GLN A 86 -23.63 -17.18 -26.61
CA GLN A 86 -22.99 -15.89 -26.89
C GLN A 86 -21.46 -15.96 -26.83
N GLN A 87 -20.90 -16.64 -25.83
CA GLN A 87 -19.44 -16.83 -25.74
C GLN A 87 -18.90 -17.69 -26.88
N LEU A 88 -19.64 -18.73 -27.30
CA LEU A 88 -19.28 -19.53 -28.46
C LEU A 88 -19.30 -18.69 -29.74
N GLU A 89 -20.34 -17.89 -29.95
CA GLU A 89 -20.43 -16.98 -31.10
C GLU A 89 -19.28 -15.96 -31.11
N GLU A 90 -18.95 -15.37 -29.96
CA GLU A 90 -17.79 -14.47 -29.83
C GLU A 90 -16.48 -15.18 -30.17
N TYR A 91 -16.29 -16.40 -29.67
CA TYR A 91 -15.10 -17.22 -29.93
C TYR A 91 -14.96 -17.65 -31.39
N GLU A 92 -16.06 -18.09 -32.02
CA GLU A 92 -16.08 -18.54 -33.41
C GLU A 92 -15.87 -17.39 -34.39
N ASN A 93 -16.40 -16.20 -34.09
CA ASN A 93 -16.22 -15.00 -34.89
C ASN A 93 -14.93 -14.22 -34.57
N PHE A 94 -14.14 -14.68 -33.60
CA PHE A 94 -12.90 -14.01 -33.21
C PHE A 94 -11.84 -14.11 -34.31
N ASP A 95 -11.13 -13.01 -34.55
CA ASP A 95 -10.04 -12.95 -35.54
C ASP A 95 -8.77 -13.61 -34.98
N TRP A 96 -8.73 -14.95 -35.07
CA TRP A 96 -7.63 -15.78 -34.59
C TRP A 96 -6.29 -15.50 -35.28
N ASP A 97 -6.32 -15.07 -36.54
CA ASP A 97 -5.11 -14.77 -37.30
C ASP A 97 -4.51 -13.43 -36.83
N LYS A 98 -5.35 -12.40 -36.62
CA LYS A 98 -4.93 -11.16 -35.99
C LYS A 98 -4.41 -11.41 -34.58
N TYR A 99 -5.12 -12.19 -33.76
CA TYR A 99 -4.66 -12.53 -32.40
C TYR A 99 -3.31 -13.24 -32.41
N ARG A 100 -3.10 -14.23 -33.29
CA ARG A 100 -1.81 -14.92 -33.41
C ARG A 100 -0.69 -13.96 -33.78
N LYS A 101 -0.93 -13.07 -34.74
CA LYS A 101 0.04 -12.05 -35.16
C LYS A 101 0.36 -11.08 -34.02
N ASP A 102 -0.65 -10.56 -33.36
CA ASP A 102 -0.51 -9.64 -32.24
C ASP A 102 0.20 -10.33 -31.06
N SER A 103 -0.04 -11.61 -30.82
CA SER A 103 0.61 -12.41 -29.77
C SER A 103 2.09 -12.64 -30.04
N LEU A 104 2.45 -12.98 -31.28
CA LEU A 104 3.86 -13.10 -31.69
C LEU A 104 4.60 -11.75 -31.57
N ALA A 105 3.96 -10.67 -32.01
CA ALA A 105 4.51 -9.32 -31.88
C ALA A 105 4.66 -8.90 -30.41
N TYR A 106 3.68 -9.24 -29.57
CA TYR A 106 3.72 -9.03 -28.13
C TYR A 106 4.87 -9.79 -27.49
N GLU A 107 5.02 -11.08 -27.78
CA GLU A 107 6.13 -11.88 -27.26
C GLU A 107 7.50 -11.35 -27.69
N GLU A 108 7.64 -10.95 -28.96
CA GLU A 108 8.86 -10.34 -29.48
C GLU A 108 9.15 -9.01 -28.77
N PHE A 109 8.12 -8.19 -28.56
CA PHE A 109 8.23 -6.96 -27.79
C PHE A 109 8.68 -7.25 -26.35
N ILE A 110 8.10 -8.23 -25.66
CA ILE A 110 8.49 -8.61 -24.30
C ILE A 110 9.96 -9.07 -24.26
N ARG A 111 10.39 -9.89 -25.23
CA ARG A 111 11.78 -10.38 -25.31
C ARG A 111 12.79 -9.27 -25.56
N ASN A 112 12.45 -8.29 -26.40
CA ASN A 112 13.35 -7.22 -26.84
C ASN A 112 13.03 -5.86 -26.21
N ARG A 113 12.30 -5.87 -25.09
CA ARG A 113 11.76 -4.65 -24.50
C ARG A 113 12.90 -3.72 -24.06
N PRO A 114 12.86 -2.42 -24.41
CA PRO A 114 13.80 -1.47 -23.84
C PRO A 114 13.56 -1.37 -22.33
N VAL A 115 14.65 -1.46 -21.56
CA VAL A 115 14.61 -1.29 -20.10
C VAL A 115 14.06 0.10 -19.79
N ASP A 116 13.06 0.17 -18.92
CA ASP A 116 12.54 1.44 -18.44
C ASP A 116 13.64 2.16 -17.65
N THR A 117 14.16 3.27 -18.19
CA THR A 117 15.19 4.09 -17.53
C THR A 117 14.58 5.19 -16.66
N ALA A 118 13.25 5.22 -16.50
CA ALA A 118 12.60 6.19 -15.65
C ALA A 118 13.10 6.06 -14.21
N ARG A 119 13.22 7.21 -13.54
CA ARG A 119 13.43 7.24 -12.09
C ARG A 119 12.08 6.99 -11.44
N LEU A 120 11.99 5.90 -10.67
CA LEU A 120 10.77 5.57 -9.96
C LEU A 120 10.66 6.44 -8.72
N VAL A 121 9.53 7.13 -8.59
CA VAL A 121 9.30 8.09 -7.50
C VAL A 121 8.08 7.68 -6.70
N VAL A 122 8.25 7.57 -5.39
CA VAL A 122 7.14 7.36 -4.46
C VAL A 122 6.91 8.67 -3.72
N ILE A 123 5.69 9.17 -3.79
CA ILE A 123 5.30 10.41 -3.14
C ILE A 123 4.73 10.07 -1.77
N LEU A 124 5.26 10.67 -0.71
CA LEU A 124 4.79 10.48 0.66
C LEU A 124 4.05 11.72 1.13
N HIS A 125 3.03 11.51 1.95
CA HIS A 125 2.51 12.59 2.78
C HIS A 125 3.55 13.00 3.83
N ASP A 126 3.50 14.27 4.24
CA ASP A 126 4.43 14.89 5.18
C ASP A 126 4.28 14.38 6.63
N SER A 127 3.29 13.54 6.90
CA SER A 127 2.94 13.12 8.25
C SER A 127 2.45 11.68 8.36
N LEU A 128 2.81 11.07 9.49
CA LEU A 128 2.18 9.87 10.03
C LEU A 128 0.86 10.27 10.69
N ILE A 129 -0.26 9.89 10.09
CA ILE A 129 -1.58 10.36 10.52
C ILE A 129 -2.16 9.53 11.67
N ALA A 130 -2.99 10.14 12.50
CA ALA A 130 -3.92 9.38 13.33
C ALA A 130 -4.98 8.73 12.42
N HIS A 131 -5.26 7.44 12.62
CA HIS A 131 -6.26 6.74 11.82
C HIS A 131 -7.61 6.73 12.55
N PRO A 132 -8.65 7.40 12.05
CA PRO A 132 -9.92 7.49 12.76
C PRO A 132 -10.69 6.18 12.72
N LYS A 133 -11.50 5.93 13.76
CA LYS A 133 -12.39 4.77 13.83
C LYS A 133 -13.56 4.91 12.85
N THR A 134 -13.48 4.22 11.71
CA THR A 134 -14.56 4.18 10.70
C THR A 134 -15.65 3.16 11.07
N ASN A 135 -16.81 3.21 10.40
CA ASN A 135 -17.87 2.21 10.60
C ASN A 135 -17.43 0.79 10.21
N LEU A 136 -16.57 0.66 9.19
CA LEU A 136 -15.95 -0.61 8.84
C LEU A 136 -15.11 -1.14 10.00
N LEU A 137 -14.23 -0.31 10.57
CA LEU A 137 -13.37 -0.69 11.69
C LEU A 137 -14.19 -1.05 12.94
N LYS A 138 -15.29 -0.35 13.22
CA LYS A 138 -16.20 -0.73 14.32
C LYS A 138 -16.74 -2.15 14.15
N ARG A 139 -17.05 -2.56 12.92
CA ARG A 139 -17.56 -3.91 12.62
C ARG A 139 -16.45 -4.97 12.69
N ILE A 140 -15.34 -4.75 12.01
CA ILE A 140 -14.28 -5.76 11.88
C ILE A 140 -13.39 -5.88 13.14
N LEU A 141 -13.41 -4.90 14.05
CA LEU A 141 -12.70 -4.97 15.33
C LEU A 141 -13.58 -5.47 16.49
N THR A 142 -14.78 -6.00 16.21
CA THR A 142 -15.48 -6.89 17.16
C THR A 142 -14.71 -8.20 17.31
N GLU A 143 -14.95 -9.00 18.36
CA GLU A 143 -14.23 -10.27 18.49
C GLU A 143 -14.51 -11.22 17.30
N SER A 144 -15.80 -11.42 16.95
CA SER A 144 -16.19 -12.22 15.80
C SER A 144 -15.70 -11.62 14.50
N GLY A 145 -15.92 -10.31 14.30
CA GLY A 145 -15.44 -9.61 13.12
C GLY A 145 -13.93 -9.73 12.93
N PHE A 146 -13.16 -9.74 14.02
CA PHE A 146 -11.72 -9.88 13.93
C PHE A 146 -11.33 -11.30 13.46
N ARG A 147 -11.93 -12.33 14.04
CA ARG A 147 -11.69 -13.73 13.61
C ARG A 147 -12.07 -13.96 12.15
N ASP A 148 -13.14 -13.32 11.68
CA ASP A 148 -13.65 -13.50 10.32
C ASP A 148 -12.84 -12.72 9.26
N ASN A 149 -12.10 -11.68 9.66
CA ASN A 149 -11.45 -10.76 8.72
C ASN A 149 -9.92 -10.81 8.77
N PHE A 150 -9.31 -11.40 9.80
CA PHE A 150 -7.87 -11.36 10.00
C PHE A 150 -7.29 -12.77 10.18
N TYR A 151 -6.14 -13.03 9.54
CA TYR A 151 -5.40 -14.29 9.65
C TYR A 151 -4.45 -14.35 10.85
N VAL A 152 -4.56 -13.40 11.78
CA VAL A 152 -3.79 -13.35 13.03
C VAL A 152 -4.71 -13.63 14.21
N ASP A 153 -4.15 -14.10 15.33
CA ASP A 153 -4.95 -14.43 16.51
C ASP A 153 -5.52 -13.17 17.22
N LEU A 154 -6.43 -13.38 18.18
CA LEU A 154 -7.09 -12.29 18.89
C LEU A 154 -6.16 -11.40 19.73
N SER A 155 -4.93 -11.81 20.05
CA SER A 155 -3.97 -10.95 20.77
C SER A 155 -3.61 -9.69 19.97
N TRP A 156 -3.81 -9.71 18.65
CA TRP A 156 -3.57 -8.57 17.77
C TRP A 156 -4.74 -7.58 17.73
N ARG A 157 -5.93 -7.98 18.19
CA ARG A 157 -7.12 -7.14 18.19
C ARG A 157 -6.96 -5.92 19.10
N ASP A 158 -6.42 -6.12 20.29
CA ASP A 158 -6.20 -5.02 21.24
C ASP A 158 -5.20 -3.98 20.69
N LEU A 159 -4.24 -4.45 19.89
CA LEU A 159 -3.30 -3.58 19.21
C LEU A 159 -3.96 -2.74 18.12
N ALA A 160 -4.83 -3.35 17.32
CA ALA A 160 -5.64 -2.63 16.33
C ALA A 160 -6.60 -1.62 16.98
N LEU A 161 -7.21 -1.97 18.12
CA LEU A 161 -8.02 -1.04 18.90
C LEU A 161 -7.19 0.13 19.43
N LYS A 162 -6.00 -0.13 19.99
CA LYS A 162 -5.07 0.93 20.44
C LYS A 162 -4.72 1.90 19.32
N LEU A 163 -4.48 1.41 18.10
CA LEU A 163 -4.20 2.24 16.94
C LEU A 163 -5.33 3.25 16.66
N VAL A 164 -6.59 2.81 16.69
CA VAL A 164 -7.74 3.64 16.30
C VAL A 164 -8.34 4.45 17.45
N ASP A 165 -8.23 3.95 18.69
CA ASP A 165 -8.90 4.52 19.87
C ASP A 165 -7.95 5.36 20.74
N SER A 166 -6.62 5.20 20.62
CA SER A 166 -5.67 5.89 21.52
C SER A 166 -4.69 6.81 20.81
N ILE A 167 -4.53 6.69 19.48
CA ILE A 167 -3.61 7.53 18.72
C ILE A 167 -4.41 8.56 17.92
N HIS A 168 -4.35 9.81 18.36
CA HIS A 168 -5.15 10.91 17.78
C HIS A 168 -4.32 12.06 17.21
N VAL A 169 -3.00 12.02 17.39
CA VAL A 169 -2.11 13.11 17.00
C VAL A 169 -1.19 12.64 15.88
N ALA A 170 -1.28 13.35 14.75
CA ALA A 170 -0.37 13.17 13.64
C ALA A 170 1.05 13.62 14.01
N ARG A 171 2.06 13.06 13.35
CA ARG A 171 3.47 13.41 13.53
C ARG A 171 4.10 13.66 12.17
N ALA A 172 5.01 14.61 12.06
CA ALA A 172 5.80 14.76 10.84
C ALA A 172 6.57 13.47 10.53
N LEU A 173 6.52 13.03 9.27
CA LEU A 173 7.26 11.88 8.79
C LEU A 173 8.64 12.36 8.32
N PRO A 174 9.77 12.03 8.97
CA PRO A 174 11.09 12.40 8.48
C PRO A 174 11.50 11.48 7.30
N ILE A 175 11.15 11.85 6.07
CA ILE A 175 11.34 11.01 4.86
C ILE A 175 12.80 10.60 4.62
N HIS A 176 13.75 11.45 5.03
CA HIS A 176 15.18 11.22 4.92
C HIS A 176 15.69 10.09 5.82
N GLU A 177 14.89 9.66 6.80
CA GLU A 177 15.19 8.52 7.67
C GLU A 177 14.65 7.20 7.12
N ILE A 178 13.89 7.22 6.01
CA ILE A 178 13.52 6.02 5.27
C ILE A 178 14.72 5.64 4.38
N THR A 179 15.52 4.70 4.87
CA THR A 179 16.74 4.19 4.22
C THR A 179 16.48 2.96 3.35
N ALA A 180 15.42 2.20 3.64
CA ALA A 180 15.04 1.00 2.90
C ALA A 180 14.10 1.32 1.72
N SER A 181 14.47 2.30 0.87
CA SER A 181 13.65 2.69 -0.29
C SER A 181 13.98 1.92 -1.57
N GLY A 182 14.99 1.05 -1.55
CA GLY A 182 15.44 0.31 -2.74
C GLY A 182 15.89 1.25 -3.85
N LYS A 183 15.22 1.19 -5.01
CA LYS A 183 15.49 2.07 -6.17
C LYS A 183 14.60 3.31 -6.22
N TYR A 184 13.69 3.47 -5.26
CA TYR A 184 12.74 4.58 -5.27
C TYR A 184 13.39 5.87 -4.79
N ILE A 185 13.10 6.94 -5.51
CA ILE A 185 13.26 8.30 -5.01
C ILE A 185 12.03 8.62 -4.17
N LEU A 186 12.25 9.02 -2.94
CA LEU A 186 11.19 9.44 -2.03
C LEU A 186 11.09 10.96 -2.03
N ALA A 187 9.87 11.49 -2.11
CA ALA A 187 9.63 12.93 -2.02
C ALA A 187 8.31 13.24 -1.32
N TYR A 188 8.21 14.39 -0.68
CA TYR A 188 6.92 14.85 -0.14
C TYR A 188 6.02 15.38 -1.24
N GLU A 189 4.72 15.15 -1.10
CA GLU A 189 3.69 15.60 -2.04
C GLU A 189 3.71 17.10 -2.31
N ASN A 190 3.93 17.92 -1.27
CA ASN A 190 3.92 19.38 -1.34
C ASN A 190 5.23 19.99 -1.89
N GLU A 191 6.31 19.23 -1.94
CA GLU A 191 7.64 19.70 -2.34
C GLU A 191 8.08 19.17 -3.70
N TYR A 192 7.47 18.09 -4.17
CA TYR A 192 7.94 17.38 -5.35
C TYR A 192 7.51 18.03 -6.66
N GLN A 193 8.48 18.26 -7.55
CA GLN A 193 8.26 18.75 -8.91
C GLN A 193 8.70 17.67 -9.91
N PRO A 194 7.75 16.99 -10.59
CA PRO A 194 8.10 15.89 -11.50
C PRO A 194 8.89 16.38 -12.72
N SER A 195 9.95 15.66 -13.08
CA SER A 195 10.64 15.82 -14.36
C SER A 195 10.12 14.83 -15.41
N LYS A 196 10.47 15.05 -16.68
CA LYS A 196 10.13 14.13 -17.78
C LYS A 196 10.73 12.73 -17.65
N ARG A 197 11.75 12.56 -16.80
CA ARG A 197 12.40 11.26 -16.55
C ARG A 197 11.79 10.53 -15.35
N ASP A 198 10.86 11.17 -14.65
CA ASP A 198 10.28 10.63 -13.45
C ASP A 198 8.99 9.90 -13.76
N ARG A 199 8.86 8.73 -13.17
CA ARG A 199 7.62 7.99 -13.15
C ARG A 199 7.14 7.91 -11.71
N ILE A 200 6.06 8.61 -11.44
CA ILE A 200 5.39 8.53 -10.15
C ILE A 200 4.74 7.16 -10.07
N VAL A 201 5.18 6.36 -9.10
CA VAL A 201 4.70 5.01 -8.83
C VAL A 201 3.39 5.06 -8.07
N GLY A 202 3.30 5.98 -7.11
CA GLY A 202 2.09 6.23 -6.35
C GLY A 202 2.31 7.19 -5.19
N PHE A 203 1.22 7.46 -4.51
CA PHE A 203 1.13 8.28 -3.32
C PHE A 203 0.92 7.38 -2.11
N VAL A 204 1.72 7.59 -1.08
CA VAL A 204 1.77 6.74 0.12
C VAL A 204 1.38 7.55 1.33
N ARG A 205 0.50 6.96 2.14
CA ARG A 205 0.20 7.45 3.48
C ARG A 205 0.40 6.34 4.50
N PHE A 206 1.06 6.70 5.60
CA PHE A 206 1.17 5.87 6.79
C PHE A 206 0.37 6.49 7.92
N SER A 207 -0.27 5.65 8.73
CA SER A 207 -0.67 6.09 10.06
C SER A 207 0.53 6.07 11.01
N ARG A 208 0.31 6.60 12.21
CA ARG A 208 1.11 6.25 13.40
C ARG A 208 1.11 4.73 13.63
N VAL A 209 2.05 4.23 14.44
CA VAL A 209 2.14 2.81 14.77
C VAL A 209 1.72 2.57 16.21
N ALA A 210 0.86 1.58 16.43
CA ALA A 210 0.58 1.04 17.75
C ALA A 210 1.54 -0.12 18.04
N PHE A 211 2.22 -0.07 19.18
CA PHE A 211 3.09 -1.13 19.66
C PHE A 211 2.45 -1.94 20.79
N SER A 212 2.75 -3.24 20.88
CA SER A 212 2.46 -4.04 22.07
C SER A 212 3.17 -3.48 23.29
N LYS A 213 2.79 -3.96 24.48
CA LYS A 213 3.46 -3.57 25.72
C LYS A 213 4.95 -3.95 25.72
N ASP A 214 5.26 -5.09 25.11
CA ASP A 214 6.61 -5.67 25.08
C ASP A 214 7.45 -5.15 23.89
N GLY A 215 6.86 -4.33 23.00
CA GLY A 215 7.56 -3.71 21.88
C GLY A 215 7.95 -4.67 20.75
N ASP A 216 7.36 -5.86 20.74
CA ASP A 216 7.62 -6.94 19.79
C ASP A 216 6.57 -7.06 18.68
N LYS A 217 5.42 -6.38 18.82
CA LYS A 217 4.33 -6.35 17.85
C LYS A 217 3.98 -4.91 17.49
N ALA A 218 3.64 -4.69 16.23
CA ALA A 218 3.26 -3.42 15.65
C ALA A 218 1.96 -3.55 14.85
N CYS A 219 1.13 -2.51 14.88
CA CYS A 219 -0.04 -2.39 14.01
C CYS A 219 -0.13 -0.96 13.47
N PHE A 220 -0.34 -0.82 12.16
CA PHE A 220 -0.50 0.46 11.50
C PHE A 220 -1.40 0.33 10.27
N VAL A 221 -1.85 1.45 9.73
CA VAL A 221 -2.58 1.54 8.47
C VAL A 221 -1.66 2.13 7.40
N PHE A 222 -1.68 1.48 6.25
CA PHE A 222 -1.00 1.89 5.03
C PHE A 222 -2.03 2.20 3.95
N SER A 223 -1.73 3.17 3.09
CA SER A 223 -2.54 3.47 1.92
C SER A 223 -1.63 3.81 0.74
N PHE A 224 -1.96 3.26 -0.41
CA PHE A 224 -1.24 3.44 -1.65
C PHE A 224 -2.22 3.78 -2.77
N VAL A 225 -1.97 4.89 -3.47
CA VAL A 225 -2.78 5.34 -4.61
C VAL A 225 -1.88 5.41 -5.84
N CYS A 226 -2.20 4.63 -6.87
CA CYS A 226 -1.38 4.52 -8.08
C CYS A 226 -1.78 5.50 -9.20
N GLY A 227 -2.86 6.26 -8.99
CA GLY A 227 -3.35 7.32 -9.88
C GLY A 227 -4.81 7.12 -10.30
N GLY A 228 -5.53 8.21 -10.55
CA GLY A 228 -6.97 8.15 -10.83
C GLY A 228 -7.75 7.57 -9.65
N GLU A 229 -8.54 6.53 -9.90
CA GLU A 229 -9.25 5.77 -8.87
C GLU A 229 -8.48 4.50 -8.44
N CYS A 230 -7.28 4.22 -8.97
CA CYS A 230 -6.51 3.05 -8.56
C CYS A 230 -5.87 3.26 -7.18
N GLY A 231 -6.19 2.40 -6.23
CA GLY A 231 -5.48 2.34 -4.96
C GLY A 231 -6.03 1.32 -4.00
N PHE A 232 -5.33 1.14 -2.89
CA PHE A 232 -5.78 0.31 -1.79
C PHE A 232 -5.28 0.86 -0.45
N GLY A 233 -5.95 0.46 0.62
CA GLY A 233 -5.51 0.70 1.97
C GLY A 233 -5.66 -0.53 2.83
N SER A 234 -4.74 -0.73 3.75
CA SER A 234 -4.67 -1.95 4.56
C SER A 234 -4.28 -1.66 5.99
N MET A 235 -4.81 -2.45 6.90
CA MET A 235 -4.28 -2.61 8.25
C MET A 235 -3.20 -3.68 8.22
N VAL A 236 -2.02 -3.36 8.74
CA VAL A 236 -0.81 -4.19 8.68
C VAL A 236 -0.39 -4.55 10.10
N PHE A 237 -0.06 -5.82 10.30
CA PHE A 237 0.45 -6.37 11.56
C PHE A 237 1.89 -6.82 11.37
N GLY A 238 2.78 -6.29 12.19
CA GLY A 238 4.21 -6.61 12.17
C GLY A 238 4.67 -7.25 13.46
N GLU A 239 5.60 -8.18 13.37
CA GLU A 239 6.28 -8.80 14.51
C GLU A 239 7.80 -8.59 14.38
N ARG A 240 8.46 -8.31 15.51
CA ARG A 240 9.90 -8.12 15.57
C ARG A 240 10.58 -9.48 15.74
N LEU A 241 11.21 -9.97 14.67
CA LEU A 241 11.91 -11.25 14.60
C LEU A 241 13.39 -11.00 14.26
N ASN A 242 14.30 -11.41 15.16
CA ASN A 242 15.75 -11.21 15.02
C ASN A 242 16.15 -9.73 14.77
N ASN A 243 15.59 -8.82 15.58
CA ASN A 243 15.80 -7.37 15.49
C ASN A 243 15.37 -6.75 14.15
N LYS A 244 14.43 -7.39 13.43
CA LYS A 244 13.80 -6.84 12.24
C LYS A 244 12.30 -7.01 12.30
N TRP A 245 11.56 -6.01 11.86
CA TRP A 245 10.13 -6.13 11.69
C TRP A 245 9.80 -6.96 10.44
N LYS A 246 8.81 -7.84 10.58
CA LYS A 246 8.25 -8.61 9.47
C LYS A 246 6.74 -8.50 9.50
N ILE A 247 6.12 -8.36 8.33
CA ILE A 247 4.67 -8.42 8.23
C ILE A 247 4.22 -9.87 8.48
N VAL A 248 3.32 -10.05 9.43
CA VAL A 248 2.73 -11.36 9.80
C VAL A 248 1.24 -11.43 9.46
N GLY A 249 0.64 -10.30 9.11
CA GLY A 249 -0.74 -10.25 8.65
C GLY A 249 -1.09 -8.90 8.03
N GLN A 250 -2.01 -8.94 7.08
CA GLN A 250 -2.55 -7.75 6.44
C GLN A 250 -4.04 -7.95 6.18
N ARG A 251 -4.81 -6.87 6.35
CA ARG A 251 -6.22 -6.82 5.97
C ARG A 251 -6.48 -5.58 5.16
N GLU A 252 -6.90 -5.78 3.91
CA GLU A 252 -7.43 -4.72 3.07
C GLU A 252 -8.67 -4.09 3.72
N LEU A 253 -8.66 -2.76 3.80
CA LEU A 253 -9.74 -1.93 4.32
C LEU A 253 -10.57 -1.33 3.18
N TRP A 254 -9.93 -1.09 2.04
CA TRP A 254 -10.56 -0.61 0.80
C TRP A 254 -9.63 -0.89 -0.39
N ILE A 255 -10.26 -1.01 -1.55
CA ILE A 255 -9.66 -1.08 -2.89
C ILE A 255 -10.55 -0.28 -3.83
N SER A 256 -9.95 0.33 -4.84
CA SER A 256 -10.67 1.07 -5.89
C SER A 256 -10.08 0.79 -7.26
#